data_AF-A0A7X7IKZ4-F1
#
_entry.id   AF-A0A7X7IKZ4-F1
#
_cell.length_a   1.000
_cell.length_b   1.000
_cell.length_c   1.000
_cell.angle_alpha   90.00
_cell.angle_beta   90.00
_cell.angle_gamma   90.00
#
_symmetry.space_group_name_H-M   'P 1'
#
loop_
_entity.id
_entity.type
_entity.pdbx_description
1 polymer ?
#
loop_
_entity_poly.entity_id
_entity_poly.type
_entity_poly.pdbx_seq_one_letter_code
_entity_poly.pdbx_strand_id
1 'polypeptide(L)'
;MDLTEFVVKYKRIITIAGINVLGILLLILLVSFLKSSAAGDLPSPQAPPSQIVKSLADDGWKLQPRQARLEYVNGLIEVYAASPTRCEQFVEEINKLPDWKVAQVQDNIVEVAKDQIVQDALEFSRLQTPQEKENFINSKIQHMSNLKSMLRGQSSGGNAPGRIAQGQGRPGSAGPDIAKSKLAKDVPVEPTKIYNKVLEKSSPAERAKVDNYISTVEGQMQRLKKAGMMK
;
A
#
# COMPACT_ATOMS: atom_id res chain seq x y z
N MET A 1 -56.27 29.75 -22.56
CA MET A 1 -55.49 30.22 -21.40
C MET A 1 -54.25 30.88 -21.97
N ASP A 2 -54.11 32.19 -21.75
CA ASP A 2 -53.00 32.98 -22.30
C ASP A 2 -51.67 32.59 -21.63
N LEU A 3 -50.54 32.71 -22.35
CA LEU A 3 -49.22 32.34 -21.83
C LEU A 3 -48.89 33.16 -20.57
N THR A 4 -49.37 34.40 -20.54
CA THR A 4 -49.27 35.33 -19.41
C THR A 4 -50.03 34.83 -18.18
N GLU A 5 -51.25 34.31 -18.34
CA GLU A 5 -52.04 33.70 -17.26
C GLU A 5 -51.42 32.39 -16.75
N PHE A 6 -50.82 31.60 -17.65
CA PHE A 6 -50.15 30.36 -17.30
C PHE A 6 -48.93 30.61 -16.42
N VAL A 7 -48.09 31.58 -16.79
CA VAL A 7 -46.90 31.94 -16.00
C VAL A 7 -47.28 32.50 -14.63
N VAL A 8 -48.35 33.29 -14.51
CA VAL A 8 -48.80 33.82 -13.21
C VAL A 8 -49.37 32.70 -12.32
N LYS A 9 -50.22 31.82 -12.88
CA LYS A 9 -50.86 30.73 -12.13
C LYS A 9 -49.86 29.68 -11.65
N TYR A 10 -48.84 29.39 -12.45
CA TYR A 10 -47.83 28.37 -12.15
C TYR A 10 -46.48 28.95 -11.70
N LYS A 11 -46.39 30.28 -11.45
CA LYS A 11 -45.15 30.97 -11.06
C LYS A 11 -44.40 30.24 -9.94
N ARG A 12 -45.11 29.85 -8.88
CA ARG A 12 -44.51 29.11 -7.75
C ARG A 12 -43.96 27.75 -8.16
N ILE A 13 -44.66 27.01 -9.03
CA ILE A 13 -44.23 25.69 -9.50
C ILE A 13 -43.03 25.82 -10.44
N ILE A 14 -43.04 26.81 -11.33
CA ILE A 14 -41.92 27.12 -12.25
C ILE A 14 -40.67 27.54 -11.46
N THR A 15 -40.81 28.35 -10.41
CA THR A 15 -39.70 28.74 -9.55
C THR A 15 -39.14 27.54 -8.76
N ILE A 16 -39.99 26.68 -8.19
CA ILE A 16 -39.55 25.47 -7.47
C ILE A 16 -38.86 24.48 -8.42
N ALA A 17 -39.41 24.26 -9.62
CA ALA A 17 -38.81 23.43 -10.64
C ALA A 17 -37.45 23.98 -11.11
N GLY A 18 -37.35 25.30 -11.32
CA GLY A 18 -36.10 25.97 -11.69
C GLY A 18 -35.02 25.86 -10.61
N ILE A 19 -35.38 26.04 -9.34
CA ILE A 19 -34.45 25.88 -8.19
C ILE A 19 -33.99 24.43 -8.08
N ASN A 20 -34.87 23.45 -8.28
CA ASN A 20 -34.50 22.03 -8.26
C ASN A 20 -33.55 21.67 -9.41
N VAL A 21 -33.80 22.17 -10.63
CA VAL A 21 -32.90 21.94 -11.76
C VAL A 21 -31.54 22.59 -11.54
N LEU A 22 -31.49 23.83 -11.02
CA LEU A 22 -30.24 24.51 -10.70
C LEU A 22 -29.49 23.80 -9.56
N GLY A 23 -30.21 23.32 -8.55
CA GLY A 23 -29.68 22.55 -7.43
C GLY A 23 -29.09 21.21 -7.87
N ILE A 24 -29.75 20.50 -8.79
CA ILE A 24 -29.24 19.27 -9.41
C ILE A 24 -28.01 19.57 -10.26
N LEU A 25 -27.99 20.66 -11.03
CA LEU A 25 -26.82 21.09 -11.81
C LEU A 25 -25.62 21.44 -10.93
N LEU A 26 -25.85 22.16 -9.82
CA LEU A 26 -24.83 22.43 -8.82
C LEU A 26 -24.33 21.15 -8.15
N LEU A 27 -25.20 20.18 -7.88
CA LEU A 27 -24.82 18.86 -7.37
C LEU A 27 -24.01 18.06 -8.39
N ILE A 28 -24.36 18.10 -9.68
CA ILE A 28 -23.59 17.47 -10.75
C ILE A 28 -22.22 18.13 -10.89
N LEU A 29 -22.15 19.46 -10.84
CA LEU A 29 -20.88 20.20 -10.85
C LEU A 29 -20.07 19.93 -9.59
N LEU A 30 -20.69 19.82 -8.42
CA LEU A 30 -20.03 19.46 -7.16
C LEU A 30 -19.52 18.02 -7.19
N VAL A 31 -20.30 17.06 -7.70
CA VAL A 31 -19.87 15.66 -7.90
C VAL A 31 -18.78 15.57 -8.96
N SER A 32 -18.83 16.40 -10.01
CA SER A 32 -17.80 16.47 -11.05
C SER A 32 -16.54 17.15 -10.53
N PHE A 33 -16.65 18.13 -9.64
CA PHE A 33 -15.53 18.78 -8.96
C PHE A 33 -14.92 17.87 -7.90
N LEU A 34 -15.72 17.09 -7.15
CA LEU A 34 -15.25 16.04 -6.24
C LEU A 34 -14.62 14.85 -7.01
N LYS A 35 -15.08 14.58 -8.24
CA LYS A 35 -14.41 13.66 -9.17
C LYS A 35 -13.16 14.28 -9.82
N SER A 36 -13.11 15.61 -9.97
CA SER A 36 -12.00 16.36 -10.58
C SER A 36 -10.92 16.78 -9.59
N SER A 37 -11.17 16.71 -8.28
CA SER A 37 -10.13 16.57 -7.26
C SER A 37 -9.56 15.16 -7.24
N ALA A 38 -9.69 14.44 -8.38
CA ALA A 38 -9.03 13.18 -8.67
C ALA A 38 -7.58 13.28 -8.24
N ALA A 39 -7.23 12.45 -7.28
CA ALA A 39 -5.87 12.01 -7.10
C ALA A 39 -5.29 11.73 -8.51
N GLY A 40 -4.22 12.42 -8.91
CA GLY A 40 -3.59 12.16 -10.20
C GLY A 40 -3.26 10.68 -10.33
N ASP A 41 -3.43 10.10 -11.52
CA ASP A 41 -3.25 8.66 -11.75
C ASP A 41 -1.95 8.15 -11.13
N LEU A 42 -2.02 7.01 -10.43
CA LEU A 42 -0.83 6.36 -9.89
C LEU A 42 0.08 5.98 -11.07
N PRO A 43 1.38 6.33 -11.04
CA PRO A 43 2.29 5.96 -12.12
C PRO A 43 2.41 4.44 -12.17
N SER A 44 2.83 3.90 -13.32
CA SER A 44 3.11 2.46 -13.43
C SER A 44 4.16 2.02 -12.39
N PRO A 45 4.06 0.81 -11.78
CA PRO A 45 5.09 0.28 -10.87
C PRO A 45 6.49 0.17 -11.49
N GLN A 46 6.58 0.14 -12.82
CA GLN A 46 7.81 0.12 -13.59
C GLN A 46 8.41 1.53 -13.83
N ALA A 47 7.66 2.60 -13.54
CA ALA A 47 8.10 3.98 -13.72
C ALA A 47 9.39 4.28 -12.92
N PRO A 48 10.16 5.32 -13.28
CA PRO A 48 11.40 5.66 -12.59
C PRO A 48 11.19 5.84 -11.07
N PRO A 49 12.12 5.37 -10.21
CA PRO A 49 11.97 5.47 -8.75
C PRO A 49 11.66 6.88 -8.23
N SER A 50 12.15 7.93 -8.88
CA SER A 50 11.84 9.33 -8.54
C SER A 50 10.36 9.67 -8.71
N GLN A 51 9.69 9.13 -9.73
CA GLN A 51 8.26 9.30 -9.94
C GLN A 51 7.45 8.51 -8.91
N ILE A 52 7.90 7.29 -8.57
CA ILE A 52 7.28 6.46 -7.53
C ILE A 52 7.32 7.19 -6.18
N VAL A 53 8.50 7.67 -5.78
CA VAL A 53 8.68 8.40 -4.51
C VAL A 53 7.85 9.67 -4.49
N LYS A 54 7.80 10.43 -5.59
CA LYS A 54 6.94 11.60 -5.70
C LYS A 54 5.46 11.25 -5.49
N SER A 55 4.98 10.16 -6.10
CA SER A 55 3.60 9.70 -5.96
C SER A 55 3.27 9.23 -4.53
N LEU A 56 4.17 8.50 -3.87
CA LEU A 56 3.98 8.07 -2.49
C LEU A 56 3.99 9.24 -1.50
N ALA A 57 4.73 10.29 -1.83
CA ALA A 57 4.82 11.52 -1.05
C ALA A 57 3.74 12.55 -1.43
N ASP A 58 2.87 12.26 -2.39
CA ASP A 58 1.86 13.17 -2.89
C ASP A 58 0.70 13.32 -1.89
N ASP A 59 0.18 14.54 -1.74
CA ASP A 59 -0.92 14.82 -0.82
C ASP A 59 -2.24 14.21 -1.32
N GLY A 60 -2.35 13.98 -2.62
CA GLY A 60 -3.44 13.25 -3.27
C GLY A 60 -3.38 11.73 -3.09
N TRP A 61 -2.31 11.17 -2.49
CA TRP A 61 -2.22 9.72 -2.25
C TRP A 61 -3.47 9.18 -1.52
N LYS A 62 -3.91 9.85 -0.46
CA LYS A 62 -5.06 9.40 0.35
C LYS A 62 -6.41 9.56 -0.36
N LEU A 63 -6.44 10.32 -1.46
CA LEU A 63 -7.62 10.45 -2.31
C LEU A 63 -7.74 9.28 -3.30
N GLN A 64 -6.68 8.48 -3.49
CA GLN A 64 -6.74 7.27 -4.30
C GLN A 64 -7.63 6.20 -3.63
N PRO A 65 -8.41 5.44 -4.42
CA PRO A 65 -9.18 4.31 -3.90
C PRO A 65 -8.30 3.34 -3.10
N ARG A 66 -8.82 2.85 -1.98
CA ARG A 66 -8.12 1.89 -1.09
C ARG A 66 -7.51 0.71 -1.85
N GLN A 67 -8.31 0.10 -2.74
CA GLN A 67 -7.88 -1.04 -3.54
C GLN A 67 -6.76 -0.68 -4.53
N ALA A 68 -6.84 0.49 -5.18
CA ALA A 68 -5.81 0.95 -6.11
C ALA A 68 -4.47 1.17 -5.40
N ARG A 69 -4.47 1.75 -4.20
CA ARG A 69 -3.25 1.92 -3.38
C ARG A 69 -2.62 0.57 -3.01
N LEU A 70 -3.45 -0.41 -2.67
CA LEU A 70 -3.01 -1.76 -2.31
C LEU A 70 -2.36 -2.48 -3.49
N GLU A 71 -3.06 -2.53 -4.63
CA GLU A 71 -2.56 -3.13 -5.87
C GLU A 71 -1.28 -2.47 -6.34
N TYR A 72 -1.21 -1.15 -6.24
CA TYR A 72 -0.02 -0.40 -6.62
C TYR A 72 1.20 -0.75 -5.76
N VAL A 73 1.08 -0.74 -4.42
CA VAL A 73 2.20 -1.10 -3.52
C VAL A 73 2.62 -2.56 -3.73
N ASN A 74 1.68 -3.49 -3.95
CA ASN A 74 2.01 -4.88 -4.24
C ASN A 74 2.78 -5.00 -5.56
N GLY A 75 2.35 -4.29 -6.60
CA GLY A 75 3.08 -4.22 -7.87
C GLY A 75 4.48 -3.62 -7.72
N LEU A 76 4.67 -2.62 -6.85
CA LEU A 76 6.00 -2.11 -6.52
C LEU A 76 6.87 -3.20 -5.88
N ILE A 77 6.35 -3.92 -4.88
CA ILE A 77 7.10 -4.97 -4.19
C ILE A 77 7.59 -6.03 -5.18
N GLU A 78 6.75 -6.45 -6.13
CA GLU A 78 7.11 -7.41 -7.17
C GLU A 78 8.21 -6.90 -8.12
N VAL A 79 8.04 -5.69 -8.65
CA VAL A 79 9.02 -5.08 -9.57
C VAL A 79 10.37 -4.88 -8.89
N TYR A 80 10.37 -4.47 -7.63
CA TYR A 80 11.58 -4.16 -6.87
C TYR A 80 12.25 -5.42 -6.33
N ALA A 81 11.51 -6.47 -6.01
CA ALA A 81 12.08 -7.78 -5.67
C ALA A 81 13.01 -8.30 -6.77
N ALA A 82 12.68 -8.02 -8.04
CA ALA A 82 13.47 -8.44 -9.20
C ALA A 82 14.68 -7.54 -9.50
N SER A 83 14.83 -6.37 -8.86
CA SER A 83 15.83 -5.37 -9.26
C SER A 83 16.52 -4.68 -8.08
N PRO A 84 17.73 -5.15 -7.69
CA PRO A 84 18.53 -4.52 -6.63
C PRO A 84 18.79 -3.02 -6.90
N THR A 85 19.11 -2.67 -8.15
CA THR A 85 19.40 -1.29 -8.56
C THR A 85 18.20 -0.36 -8.37
N ARG A 86 16.97 -0.86 -8.61
CA ARG A 86 15.76 -0.05 -8.36
C ARG A 86 15.55 0.16 -6.86
N CYS A 87 15.80 -0.85 -6.03
CA CYS A 87 15.76 -0.69 -4.56
C CYS A 87 16.73 0.40 -4.09
N GLU A 88 17.97 0.40 -4.59
CA GLU A 88 18.97 1.42 -4.26
C GLU A 88 18.51 2.81 -4.68
N GLN A 89 18.08 2.97 -5.92
CA GLN A 89 17.58 4.24 -6.45
C GLN A 89 16.35 4.76 -5.69
N PHE A 90 15.43 3.87 -5.30
CA PHE A 90 14.28 4.27 -4.48
C PHE A 90 14.69 4.80 -3.12
N VAL A 91 15.65 4.16 -2.46
CA VAL A 91 16.19 4.66 -1.20
C VAL A 91 16.91 6.01 -1.37
N GLU A 92 17.66 6.19 -2.44
CA GLU A 92 18.29 7.47 -2.76
C GLU A 92 17.26 8.58 -2.93
N GLU A 93 16.17 8.33 -3.65
CA GLU A 93 15.07 9.29 -3.83
C GLU A 93 14.34 9.58 -2.52
N ILE A 94 14.07 8.56 -1.70
CA ILE A 94 13.48 8.72 -0.36
C ILE A 94 14.35 9.62 0.53
N ASN A 95 15.67 9.46 0.48
CA ASN A 95 16.58 10.22 1.33
C ASN A 95 16.69 11.69 0.95
N LYS A 96 16.36 12.05 -0.30
CA LYS A 96 16.26 13.44 -0.77
C LYS A 96 15.04 14.16 -0.20
N LEU A 97 14.05 13.43 0.31
CA LEU A 97 12.86 14.04 0.89
C LEU A 97 13.16 14.68 2.26
N PRO A 98 12.46 15.79 2.58
CA PRO A 98 12.44 16.32 3.93
C PRO A 98 11.74 15.33 4.87
N ASP A 99 12.12 15.33 6.15
CA ASP A 99 11.69 14.29 7.10
C ASP A 99 10.15 14.21 7.27
N TRP A 100 9.44 15.33 7.14
CA TRP A 100 7.97 15.34 7.18
C TRP A 100 7.33 14.64 5.97
N LYS A 101 7.94 14.72 4.77
CA LYS A 101 7.49 13.95 3.61
C LYS A 101 7.84 12.48 3.75
N VAL A 102 8.98 12.16 4.38
CA VAL A 102 9.30 10.77 4.73
C VAL A 102 8.24 10.21 5.66
N ALA A 103 7.88 10.93 6.74
CA ALA A 103 6.83 10.51 7.66
C ALA A 103 5.48 10.29 6.96
N GLN A 104 5.11 11.17 6.03
CA GLN A 104 3.91 10.99 5.20
C GLN A 104 3.96 9.70 4.37
N VAL A 105 5.10 9.39 3.74
CA VAL A 105 5.29 8.14 3.00
C VAL A 105 5.23 6.92 3.93
N GLN A 106 5.79 7.01 5.15
CA GLN A 106 5.70 5.95 6.15
C GLN A 106 4.24 5.67 6.52
N ASP A 107 3.46 6.71 6.79
CA ASP A 107 2.04 6.60 7.11
C ASP A 107 1.24 5.98 5.96
N ASN A 108 1.53 6.40 4.73
CA ASN A 108 0.89 5.90 3.52
C ASN A 108 1.15 4.39 3.32
N ILE A 109 2.39 3.93 3.52
CA ILE A 109 2.75 2.50 3.43
C ILE A 109 2.14 1.71 4.58
N VAL A 110 2.13 2.27 5.79
CA VAL A 110 1.50 1.65 6.97
C VAL A 110 0.01 1.44 6.74
N GLU A 111 -0.71 2.45 6.22
CA GLU A 111 -2.14 2.31 5.88
C GLU A 111 -2.38 1.16 4.91
N VAL A 112 -1.58 1.05 3.85
CA VAL A 112 -1.69 -0.06 2.89
C VAL A 112 -1.39 -1.41 3.54
N ALA A 113 -0.38 -1.48 4.42
CA ALA A 113 -0.05 -2.71 5.13
C ALA A 113 -1.19 -3.16 6.08
N LYS A 114 -1.90 -2.22 6.71
CA LYS A 114 -3.10 -2.53 7.51
C LYS A 114 -4.19 -3.15 6.63
N ASP A 115 -4.39 -2.59 5.45
CA ASP A 115 -5.39 -3.06 4.49
C ASP A 115 -5.07 -4.45 3.97
N GLN A 116 -3.80 -4.71 3.68
CA GLN A 116 -3.31 -6.03 3.26
C GLN A 116 -3.56 -7.08 4.34
N ILE A 117 -3.28 -6.80 5.61
CA ILE A 117 -3.49 -7.76 6.71
C ILE A 117 -4.96 -8.15 6.86
N VAL A 118 -5.88 -7.20 6.71
CA VAL A 118 -7.32 -7.49 6.77
C VAL A 118 -7.74 -8.38 5.60
N GLN A 119 -7.29 -8.08 4.38
CA GLN A 119 -7.56 -8.92 3.22
C GLN A 119 -6.95 -10.32 3.35
N ASP A 120 -5.71 -10.41 3.83
CA ASP A 120 -5.01 -11.66 4.02
C ASP A 120 -5.69 -12.54 5.07
N ALA A 121 -6.15 -11.95 6.18
CA ALA A 121 -6.89 -12.68 7.20
C ALA A 121 -8.23 -13.22 6.68
N LEU A 122 -8.93 -12.44 5.84
CA LEU A 122 -10.16 -12.88 5.20
C LEU A 122 -9.89 -14.02 4.21
N GLU A 123 -8.87 -13.91 3.38
CA GLU A 123 -8.47 -14.95 2.44
C GLU A 123 -8.03 -16.23 3.16
N PHE A 124 -7.17 -16.10 4.17
CA PHE A 124 -6.72 -17.20 5.01
C PHE A 124 -7.89 -17.95 5.67
N SER A 125 -8.91 -17.22 6.13
CA SER A 125 -10.10 -17.81 6.75
C SER A 125 -10.97 -18.62 5.77
N ARG A 126 -10.82 -18.39 4.46
CA ARG A 126 -11.54 -19.12 3.40
C ARG A 126 -10.80 -20.38 2.94
N LEU A 127 -9.51 -20.49 3.20
CA LEU A 127 -8.71 -21.66 2.84
C LEU A 127 -9.16 -22.88 3.64
N GLN A 128 -9.31 -24.02 2.95
CA GLN A 128 -9.90 -25.22 3.54
C GLN A 128 -8.84 -26.20 4.02
N THR A 129 -7.72 -26.32 3.30
CA THR A 129 -6.69 -27.32 3.60
C THR A 129 -5.50 -26.72 4.35
N PRO A 130 -4.80 -27.53 5.17
CA PRO A 130 -3.54 -27.10 5.80
C PRO A 130 -2.47 -26.70 4.78
N GLN A 131 -2.38 -27.40 3.65
CA GLN A 131 -1.38 -27.12 2.61
C GLN A 131 -1.62 -25.76 1.93
N GLU A 132 -2.87 -25.42 1.61
CA GLU A 132 -3.21 -24.10 1.06
C GLU A 132 -2.84 -23.00 2.05
N LYS A 133 -3.18 -23.19 3.33
CA LYS A 133 -2.85 -22.25 4.41
C LYS A 133 -1.35 -22.04 4.56
N GLU A 134 -0.57 -23.11 4.48
CA GLU A 134 0.89 -23.04 4.54
C GLU A 134 1.49 -22.34 3.31
N ASN A 135 1.06 -22.71 2.10
CA ASN A 135 1.52 -22.08 0.87
C ASN A 135 1.19 -20.57 0.86
N PHE A 136 -0.02 -20.23 1.30
CA PHE A 136 -0.46 -18.85 1.45
C PHE A 136 0.44 -18.07 2.42
N ILE A 137 0.66 -18.61 3.64
CA ILE A 137 1.51 -17.95 4.63
C ILE A 137 2.94 -17.79 4.12
N ASN A 138 3.50 -18.81 3.48
CA ASN A 138 4.86 -18.75 2.92
C ASN A 138 4.96 -17.67 1.84
N SER A 139 3.95 -17.55 0.97
CA SER A 139 3.86 -16.47 -0.02
C SER A 139 3.83 -15.09 0.65
N LYS A 140 3.03 -14.91 1.71
CA LYS A 140 2.95 -13.62 2.43
C LYS A 140 4.24 -13.29 3.17
N ILE A 141 4.92 -14.27 3.77
CA ILE A 141 6.24 -14.09 4.37
C ILE A 141 7.26 -13.63 3.32
N GLN A 142 7.27 -14.23 2.12
CA GLN A 142 8.14 -13.80 1.04
C GLN A 142 7.83 -12.38 0.57
N HIS A 143 6.55 -12.04 0.44
CA HIS A 143 6.10 -10.70 0.08
C HIS A 143 6.59 -9.65 1.09
N MET A 144 6.49 -9.94 2.39
CA MET A 144 7.01 -9.06 3.45
C MET A 144 8.54 -8.94 3.44
N SER A 145 9.25 -10.04 3.14
CA SER A 145 10.70 -10.01 2.94
C SER A 145 11.07 -9.08 1.77
N ASN A 146 10.35 -9.17 0.66
CA ASN A 146 10.56 -8.31 -0.52
C ASN A 146 10.29 -6.83 -0.19
N LEU A 147 9.20 -6.52 0.53
CA LEU A 147 8.91 -5.17 1.01
C LEU A 147 10.05 -4.64 1.89
N LYS A 148 10.50 -5.43 2.86
CA LYS A 148 11.62 -5.06 3.74
C LYS A 148 12.90 -4.79 2.96
N SER A 149 13.19 -5.62 1.96
CA SER A 149 14.32 -5.44 1.04
C SER A 149 14.21 -4.14 0.26
N MET A 150 13.07 -3.88 -0.38
CA MET A 150 12.79 -2.63 -1.09
C MET A 150 13.01 -1.40 -0.19
N LEU A 151 12.42 -1.39 1.01
CA LEU A 151 12.51 -0.27 1.95
C LEU A 151 13.93 -0.03 2.45
N ARG A 152 14.77 -1.07 2.48
CA ARG A 152 16.18 -1.00 2.91
C ARG A 152 17.15 -0.74 1.77
N GLY A 153 16.69 -0.72 0.53
CA GLY A 153 17.58 -0.62 -0.63
C GLY A 153 18.41 -1.88 -0.83
N GLN A 154 17.89 -3.02 -0.36
CA GLN A 154 18.51 -4.34 -0.51
C GLN A 154 17.69 -5.12 -1.54
N SER A 155 18.33 -5.97 -2.34
CA SER A 155 17.57 -7.02 -2.99
C SER A 155 17.15 -8.04 -1.95
N SER A 156 16.05 -8.76 -2.19
CA SER A 156 15.77 -10.00 -1.44
C SER A 156 16.77 -11.07 -1.89
N GLY A 157 18.04 -10.88 -1.56
CA GLY A 157 19.08 -11.90 -1.64
C GLY A 157 18.97 -12.82 -0.43
N GLY A 158 17.89 -13.59 -0.35
CA GLY A 158 17.69 -14.62 0.66
C GLY A 158 17.36 -15.95 -0.01
N ASN A 159 18.34 -16.84 -0.07
CA ASN A 159 18.18 -18.30 -0.21
C ASN A 159 17.52 -18.85 -1.50
N ALA A 160 18.03 -18.49 -2.68
CA ALA A 160 17.92 -19.41 -3.82
C ALA A 160 19.04 -20.48 -3.70
N PRO A 161 18.74 -21.77 -3.51
CA PRO A 161 19.76 -22.81 -3.61
C PRO A 161 20.28 -22.82 -5.05
N GLY A 162 21.55 -22.44 -5.25
CA GLY A 162 22.23 -22.58 -6.54
C GLY A 162 22.82 -21.31 -7.18
N ARG A 163 22.77 -20.12 -6.55
CA ARG A 163 23.52 -18.97 -7.09
C ARG A 163 24.95 -18.94 -6.57
N ILE A 164 25.82 -19.55 -7.37
CA ILE A 164 27.28 -19.41 -7.35
C ILE A 164 27.65 -17.93 -7.19
N ALA A 165 28.46 -17.64 -6.18
CA ALA A 165 29.16 -16.38 -6.06
C ALA A 165 30.02 -16.15 -7.30
N GLN A 166 29.52 -15.40 -8.28
CA GLN A 166 30.40 -14.73 -9.23
C GLN A 166 30.93 -13.48 -8.53
N GLY A 167 32.05 -13.67 -7.85
CA GLY A 167 32.87 -12.61 -7.32
C GLY A 167 33.40 -11.73 -8.45
N GLN A 168 32.97 -10.48 -8.46
CA GLN A 168 33.85 -9.36 -8.74
C GLN A 168 33.61 -8.33 -7.64
N GLY A 169 34.19 -8.60 -6.47
CA GLY A 169 34.32 -7.61 -5.41
C GLY A 169 35.41 -6.61 -5.80
N ARG A 170 35.07 -5.33 -5.81
CA ARG A 170 36.07 -4.27 -5.64
C ARG A 170 36.52 -4.29 -4.17
N PRO A 171 37.82 -4.41 -3.87
CA PRO A 171 38.33 -4.35 -2.51
C PRO A 171 38.23 -2.91 -2.03
N GLY A 172 37.33 -2.66 -1.07
CA GLY A 172 37.06 -1.34 -0.49
C GLY A 172 35.59 -1.08 -0.15
N SER A 173 34.64 -1.88 -0.64
CA SER A 173 33.23 -1.76 -0.21
C SER A 173 33.06 -2.47 1.12
N ALA A 174 33.10 -1.71 2.22
CA ALA A 174 32.46 -2.11 3.46
C ALA A 174 31.08 -2.70 3.13
N GLY A 175 30.70 -3.78 3.81
CA GLY A 175 29.44 -4.49 3.58
C GLY A 175 28.24 -3.53 3.53
N PRO A 176 27.14 -3.91 2.88
CA PRO A 176 26.07 -2.97 2.54
C PRO A 176 25.54 -2.31 3.80
N ASP A 177 25.86 -1.02 3.98
CA ASP A 177 25.50 -0.24 5.15
C ASP A 177 23.99 -0.33 5.37
N ILE A 178 23.60 -0.96 6.48
CA ILE A 178 22.22 -1.36 6.84
C ILE A 178 21.35 -0.14 7.23
N ALA A 179 21.85 1.09 7.01
CA ALA A 179 21.28 2.34 7.52
C ALA A 179 20.83 3.35 6.43
N LYS A 180 20.75 2.96 5.15
CA LYS A 180 20.58 3.96 4.08
C LYS A 180 19.19 4.63 4.05
N SER A 181 18.09 3.92 4.28
CA SER A 181 16.75 4.50 4.07
C SER A 181 16.17 5.16 5.31
N LYS A 182 15.72 6.41 5.18
CA LYS A 182 14.91 7.07 6.20
C LYS A 182 13.56 6.36 6.47
N LEU A 183 13.04 5.56 5.54
CA LEU A 183 11.79 4.79 5.75
C LEU A 183 11.97 3.54 6.62
N ALA A 184 13.14 2.89 6.56
CA ALA A 184 13.31 1.54 7.09
C ALA A 184 13.29 1.44 8.63
N LYS A 185 13.39 2.58 9.33
CA LYS A 185 13.39 2.63 10.80
C LYS A 185 11.97 2.54 11.37
N ASP A 186 10.99 3.09 10.68
CA ASP A 186 9.65 3.32 11.26
C ASP A 186 8.51 2.64 10.50
N VAL A 187 8.74 2.12 9.29
CA VAL A 187 7.76 1.25 8.61
C VAL A 187 7.82 -0.15 9.22
N PRO A 188 6.77 -0.58 9.96
CA PRO A 188 6.72 -1.93 10.51
C PRO A 188 6.53 -2.92 9.36
N VAL A 189 7.44 -3.88 9.26
CA VAL A 189 7.43 -4.98 8.29
C VAL A 189 7.20 -6.34 8.96
N GLU A 190 6.73 -6.33 10.21
CA GLU A 190 6.37 -7.53 10.96
C GLU A 190 4.86 -7.54 11.19
N PRO A 191 4.17 -8.68 11.04
CA PRO A 191 2.71 -8.74 11.06
C PRO A 191 2.15 -8.19 12.37
N THR A 192 2.73 -8.55 13.51
CA THR A 192 2.33 -8.11 14.85
C THR A 192 2.49 -6.62 15.07
N LYS A 193 3.58 -6.02 14.55
CA LYS A 193 3.82 -4.57 14.69
C LYS A 193 2.83 -3.76 13.86
N ILE A 194 2.45 -4.27 12.70
CA ILE A 194 1.39 -3.66 11.88
C ILE A 194 0.03 -3.91 12.55
N TYR A 195 -0.21 -5.11 13.06
CA TYR A 195 -1.45 -5.52 13.72
C TYR A 195 -1.81 -4.67 14.94
N ASN A 196 -0.84 -4.38 15.81
CA ASN A 196 -1.06 -3.47 16.94
C ASN A 196 -1.53 -2.07 16.50
N LYS A 197 -1.17 -1.65 15.27
CA LYS A 197 -1.68 -0.41 14.66
C LYS A 197 -3.02 -0.59 13.90
N VAL A 198 -3.46 -1.83 13.60
CA VAL A 198 -4.76 -2.18 12.95
C VAL A 198 -5.90 -2.21 13.98
N LEU A 199 -5.62 -2.64 15.20
CA LEU A 199 -6.60 -2.95 16.26
C LEU A 199 -7.54 -1.81 16.66
N GLU A 200 -7.19 -0.55 16.37
CA GLU A 200 -7.97 0.62 16.81
C GLU A 200 -9.33 0.77 16.10
N LYS A 201 -9.62 0.03 15.01
CA LYS A 201 -10.84 0.26 14.20
C LYS A 201 -11.64 -0.99 13.77
N SER A 202 -11.34 -2.19 14.27
CA SER A 202 -11.98 -3.43 13.77
C SER A 202 -13.10 -3.97 14.68
N SER A 203 -14.10 -4.61 14.08
CA SER A 203 -15.14 -5.34 14.84
C SER A 203 -14.53 -6.56 15.57
N PRO A 204 -15.15 -7.06 16.66
CA PRO A 204 -14.61 -8.22 17.40
C PRO A 204 -14.42 -9.48 16.54
N ALA A 205 -15.31 -9.72 15.58
CA ALA A 205 -15.22 -10.88 14.68
C ALA A 205 -14.09 -10.75 13.64
N GLU A 206 -13.82 -9.54 13.16
CA GLU A 206 -12.66 -9.28 12.29
C GLU A 206 -11.35 -9.40 13.07
N ARG A 207 -11.31 -8.89 14.31
CA ARG A 207 -10.16 -9.05 15.20
C ARG A 207 -9.79 -10.51 15.38
N ALA A 208 -10.75 -11.38 15.70
CA ALA A 208 -10.47 -12.80 15.88
C ALA A 208 -9.88 -13.48 14.63
N LYS A 209 -10.33 -13.09 13.43
CA LYS A 209 -9.76 -13.61 12.17
C LYS A 209 -8.33 -13.12 11.96
N VAL A 210 -8.09 -11.84 12.23
CA VAL A 210 -6.75 -11.24 12.12
C VAL A 210 -5.82 -11.83 13.17
N ASP A 211 -6.23 -11.98 14.43
CA ASP A 211 -5.46 -12.63 15.51
C ASP A 211 -4.98 -14.02 15.09
N ASN A 212 -5.90 -14.85 14.58
CA ASN A 212 -5.57 -16.20 14.14
C ASN A 212 -4.57 -16.19 12.96
N TYR A 213 -4.77 -15.30 11.99
CA TYR A 213 -3.85 -15.13 10.87
C TYR A 213 -2.45 -14.72 11.35
N ILE A 214 -2.36 -13.67 12.17
CA ILE A 214 -1.11 -13.15 12.72
C ILE A 214 -0.36 -14.23 13.51
N SER A 215 -1.05 -14.93 14.41
CA SER A 215 -0.44 -16.01 15.20
C SER A 215 0.11 -17.14 14.32
N THR A 216 -0.61 -17.49 13.24
CA THR A 216 -0.15 -18.55 12.33
C THR A 216 1.08 -18.11 11.53
N VAL A 217 1.10 -16.86 11.04
CA VAL A 217 2.27 -16.29 10.35
C VAL A 217 3.48 -16.26 11.28
N GLU A 218 3.33 -15.81 12.53
CA GLU A 218 4.41 -15.80 13.52
C GLU A 218 4.94 -17.20 13.82
N GLY A 219 4.04 -18.17 14.01
CA GLY A 219 4.41 -19.57 14.21
C GLY A 219 5.25 -20.11 13.06
N GLN A 220 4.88 -19.80 11.81
CA GLN A 220 5.66 -20.21 10.64
C GLN A 220 6.98 -19.46 10.52
N MET A 221 7.01 -18.15 10.75
CA MET A 221 8.27 -17.39 10.78
C MET A 221 9.25 -17.94 11.82
N GLN A 222 8.77 -18.32 13.01
CA GLN A 222 9.61 -18.94 14.04
C GLN A 222 10.14 -20.32 13.61
N ARG A 223 9.32 -21.13 12.93
CA ARG A 223 9.75 -22.43 12.38
C ARG A 223 10.83 -22.24 11.32
N LEU A 224 10.63 -21.31 10.37
CA LEU A 224 11.61 -21.01 9.32
C LEU A 224 12.93 -20.46 9.90
N LYS A 225 12.86 -19.64 10.95
CA LYS A 225 14.05 -19.17 11.69
C LYS A 225 14.80 -20.33 12.35
N LYS A 226 14.10 -21.23 13.05
CA LYS A 226 14.70 -22.43 13.66
C LYS A 226 15.33 -23.37 12.62
N ALA A 227 14.75 -23.45 11.43
CA ALA A 227 15.27 -24.23 10.31
C ALA A 227 16.44 -23.55 9.56
N GLY A 228 16.87 -22.34 9.98
CA GLY A 228 17.92 -21.58 9.30
C GLY A 228 17.53 -21.02 7.93
N MET A 229 16.24 -21.09 7.57
CA MET A 229 15.71 -20.66 6.27
C MET A 229 15.36 -19.16 6.24
N MET A 230 15.34 -18.49 7.40
CA MET A 230 15.04 -17.06 7.53
C MET A 230 15.96 -16.43 8.60
N LYS A 231 16.50 -15.23 8.31
CA LYS A 231 17.34 -14.43 9.23
C LYS A 231 16.54 -13.27 9.84
#